data_AF-A0A8X7TG62-F1
#
_entry.id   AF-A0A8X7TG62-F1
#
_cell.length_a   1.000
_cell.length_b   1.000
_cell.length_c   1.000
_cell.angle_alpha   90.00
_cell.angle_beta   90.00
_cell.angle_gamma   90.00
#
_symmetry.space_group_name_H-M   'P 1'
#
loop_
_entity.id
_entity.type
_entity.pdbx_description
1 polymer ?
#
loop_
_entity_poly.entity_id
_entity_poly.type
_entity_poly.pdbx_seq_one_letter_code
_entity_poly.pdbx_strand_id
1 'polypeptide(L)'
;MLSKRAKIAETTPETTKKATKTKRRKLTEEEEEDETPLTGILCLKQRQDMKVFEEKEDCFILDFDPNDSFDHSKELSSSDNPEGDDDDVAIVHEKGQVACRDFPHPRHLCSKYPFETTNHLLHCDKCYCYVCDVAAPCPFWNPVYYGSHCEAKEEKKWQHLRKLFQQKRRDYF
;
A
#
# COMPACT_ATOMS: atom_id res chain seq x y z
N MET A 1 -5.47 50.92 -24.68
CA MET A 1 -5.34 49.66 -23.93
C MET A 1 -5.46 49.96 -22.44
N LEU A 2 -6.67 50.02 -21.89
CA LEU A 2 -6.90 50.11 -20.45
C LEU A 2 -7.81 48.96 -20.05
N SER A 3 -7.29 48.04 -19.25
CA SER A 3 -8.10 47.02 -18.55
C SER A 3 -8.05 47.33 -17.06
N LYS A 4 -9.21 47.58 -16.44
CA LYS A 4 -9.36 47.81 -15.00
C LYS A 4 -10.03 46.59 -14.36
N ARG A 5 -9.50 46.21 -13.20
CA ARG A 5 -9.94 45.15 -12.28
C ARG A 5 -11.41 45.34 -11.84
N ALA A 6 -12.14 44.23 -11.74
CA ALA A 6 -13.42 44.11 -11.05
C ALA A 6 -13.21 43.62 -9.60
N LYS A 7 -13.95 44.21 -8.66
CA LYS A 7 -14.05 43.78 -7.25
C LYS A 7 -15.20 42.80 -7.09
N ILE A 8 -15.02 41.80 -6.23
CA ILE A 8 -16.06 40.84 -5.82
C ILE A 8 -16.64 41.31 -4.49
N ALA A 9 -17.97 41.25 -4.36
CA ALA A 9 -18.71 41.47 -3.13
C ALA A 9 -19.42 40.17 -2.75
N GLU A 10 -19.28 39.77 -1.48
CA GLU A 10 -19.98 38.64 -0.87
C GLU A 10 -21.42 39.00 -0.54
N THR A 11 -22.35 38.07 -0.78
CA THR A 11 -23.65 38.04 -0.11
C THR A 11 -24.11 36.59 0.07
N THR A 12 -24.36 36.21 1.31
CA THR A 12 -25.20 35.07 1.73
C THR A 12 -26.65 35.25 1.24
N PRO A 13 -27.43 34.16 1.15
CA PRO A 13 -28.84 34.29 1.47
C PRO A 13 -29.39 33.13 2.32
N GLU A 14 -30.09 33.52 3.40
CA GLU A 14 -31.06 32.69 4.11
C GLU A 14 -32.38 32.58 3.34
N THR A 15 -32.97 31.39 3.47
CA THR A 15 -34.39 30.99 3.51
C THR A 15 -35.49 31.87 2.86
N THR A 16 -36.23 31.31 1.89
CA THR A 16 -37.62 30.80 2.08
C THR A 16 -38.38 30.57 0.75
N LYS A 17 -38.97 29.36 0.65
CA LYS A 17 -40.27 29.01 0.03
C LYS A 17 -40.47 29.21 -1.48
N LYS A 18 -40.45 28.09 -2.23
CA LYS A 18 -41.43 27.83 -3.30
C LYS A 18 -41.73 26.32 -3.38
N ALA A 19 -43.02 26.02 -3.31
CA ALA A 19 -43.57 24.67 -3.33
C ALA A 19 -43.50 24.07 -4.74
N THR A 20 -43.02 22.83 -4.85
CA THR A 20 -43.26 21.96 -6.00
C THR A 20 -43.72 20.59 -5.50
N LYS A 21 -44.89 20.22 -6.00
CA LYS A 21 -45.74 19.10 -5.62
C LYS A 21 -45.21 17.83 -6.27
N THR A 22 -44.64 16.92 -5.48
CA THR A 22 -44.33 15.56 -5.96
C THR A 22 -45.09 14.53 -5.13
N LYS A 23 -45.76 13.66 -5.87
CA LYS A 23 -46.91 12.80 -5.55
C LYS A 23 -46.57 11.72 -4.51
N ARG A 24 -47.15 11.83 -3.31
CA ARG A 24 -47.16 10.80 -2.26
C ARG A 24 -48.01 9.61 -2.73
N ARG A 25 -47.40 8.44 -2.94
CA ARG A 25 -48.12 7.16 -3.02
C ARG A 25 -48.14 6.56 -1.60
N LYS A 26 -49.31 6.15 -1.15
CA LYS A 26 -49.57 5.48 0.13
C LYS A 26 -49.99 4.05 -0.15
N LEU A 27 -49.49 3.08 0.64
CA LEU A 27 -50.05 1.78 1.07
C LEU A 27 -48.93 1.08 1.88
N THR A 28 -48.97 1.09 3.23
CA THR A 28 -49.48 0.05 4.19
C THR A 28 -48.60 -1.20 4.21
N GLU A 29 -47.83 -1.42 5.30
CA GLU A 29 -48.04 -2.43 6.38
C GLU A 29 -47.89 -3.87 5.82
N GLU A 30 -47.05 -4.79 6.29
CA GLU A 30 -46.21 -5.04 7.49
C GLU A 30 -45.24 -6.16 7.06
N GLU A 31 -43.95 -6.19 7.42
CA GLU A 31 -43.17 -7.44 7.62
C GLU A 31 -42.00 -7.15 8.59
N GLU A 32 -41.88 -7.95 9.65
CA GLU A 32 -40.73 -7.97 10.55
C GLU A 32 -39.50 -8.51 9.79
N GLU A 33 -38.58 -7.63 9.41
CA GLU A 33 -37.19 -7.99 9.16
C GLU A 33 -36.35 -7.13 10.10
N ASP A 34 -35.30 -7.71 10.70
CA ASP A 34 -34.24 -7.00 11.42
C ASP A 34 -33.48 -6.07 10.45
N GLU A 35 -34.17 -5.08 9.89
CA GLU A 35 -33.58 -4.03 9.07
C GLU A 35 -32.84 -3.12 10.02
N THR A 36 -31.51 -3.26 10.03
CA THR A 36 -30.65 -2.26 10.68
C THR A 36 -31.07 -0.90 10.12
N PRO A 37 -31.51 0.06 10.96
CA PRO A 37 -32.06 1.32 10.48
C PRO A 37 -31.07 1.93 9.48
N LEU A 38 -31.54 2.27 8.27
CA LEU A 38 -30.72 2.94 7.26
C LEU A 38 -30.25 4.28 7.84
N THR A 39 -29.08 4.31 8.47
CA THR A 39 -28.46 5.53 8.96
C THR A 39 -28.12 6.41 7.76
N GLY A 40 -28.31 7.72 7.90
CA GLY A 40 -27.98 8.65 6.83
C GLY A 40 -26.48 8.59 6.54
N ILE A 41 -26.08 8.82 5.29
CA ILE A 41 -24.65 8.90 4.95
C ILE A 41 -24.04 10.08 5.71
N LEU A 42 -23.08 9.80 6.59
CA LEU A 42 -22.41 10.80 7.40
C LEU A 42 -21.03 11.13 6.83
N CYS A 43 -20.82 12.42 6.58
CA CYS A 43 -19.58 12.97 6.05
C CYS A 43 -18.79 13.67 7.17
N LEU A 44 -17.63 13.13 7.50
CA LEU A 44 -16.71 13.69 8.48
C LEU A 44 -15.86 14.79 7.82
N LYS A 45 -16.07 16.03 8.26
CA LYS A 45 -15.41 17.22 7.71
C LYS A 45 -14.08 17.55 8.38
N GLN A 46 -13.94 17.24 9.66
CA GLN A 46 -12.76 17.58 10.45
C GLN A 46 -12.22 16.34 11.16
N ARG A 47 -10.89 16.16 11.14
CA ARG A 47 -10.23 15.00 11.77
C ARG A 47 -10.45 14.93 13.29
N GLN A 48 -10.71 16.06 13.94
CA GLN A 48 -10.94 16.15 15.39
C GLN A 48 -12.21 15.42 15.83
N ASP A 49 -13.20 15.34 14.94
CA ASP A 49 -14.50 14.71 15.20
C ASP A 49 -14.46 13.19 15.01
N MET A 50 -13.33 12.62 14.59
CA MET A 50 -13.19 11.20 14.27
C MET A 50 -13.59 10.28 15.42
N LYS A 51 -13.17 10.61 16.65
CA LYS A 51 -13.57 9.85 17.85
C LYS A 51 -15.08 9.87 18.11
N VAL A 52 -15.72 11.02 17.86
CA VAL A 52 -17.16 11.18 18.08
C VAL A 52 -17.95 10.38 17.04
N PHE A 53 -17.41 10.23 15.83
CA PHE A 53 -18.02 9.42 14.78
C PHE A 53 -17.79 7.93 15.02
N GLU A 54 -16.59 7.51 15.42
CA GLU A 54 -16.28 6.11 15.79
C GLU A 54 -17.17 5.58 16.93
N GLU A 55 -17.56 6.44 17.88
CA GLU A 55 -18.48 6.07 18.97
C GLU A 55 -19.94 5.94 18.52
N LYS A 56 -20.33 6.55 17.40
CA LYS A 56 -21.73 6.65 16.96
C LYS A 56 -22.06 5.77 15.78
N GLU A 57 -21.11 5.56 14.88
CA GLU A 57 -21.34 5.00 13.55
C GLU A 57 -20.15 4.12 13.14
N ASP A 58 -20.46 2.92 12.68
CA ASP A 58 -19.45 1.98 12.18
C ASP A 58 -18.91 2.37 10.79
N CYS A 59 -19.63 3.22 10.05
CA CYS A 59 -19.32 3.60 8.66
C CYS A 59 -19.58 5.11 8.42
N PHE A 60 -18.53 5.87 8.11
CA PHE A 60 -18.64 7.29 7.71
C PHE A 60 -17.67 7.63 6.57
N ILE A 61 -18.03 8.61 5.74
CA ILE A 61 -17.22 9.07 4.62
C ILE A 61 -16.32 10.20 5.09
N LEU A 62 -15.04 10.15 4.75
CA LEU A 62 -14.12 11.25 4.99
C LEU A 62 -14.25 12.27 3.85
N ASP A 63 -14.58 13.52 4.17
CA ASP A 63 -14.62 14.61 3.20
C ASP A 63 -13.22 15.18 2.90
N PHE A 64 -12.17 14.59 3.46
CA PHE A 64 -10.76 14.95 3.25
C PHE A 64 -9.91 13.71 2.96
N ASP A 65 -8.78 13.90 2.28
CA ASP A 65 -7.82 12.82 2.05
C ASP A 65 -7.15 12.44 3.39
N PRO A 66 -7.25 11.19 3.85
CA PRO A 66 -6.56 10.69 5.04
C PRO A 66 -5.05 10.99 5.06
N ASN A 67 -4.44 11.18 3.89
CA ASN A 67 -3.00 11.38 3.73
C ASN A 67 -2.58 12.86 3.60
N ASP A 68 -3.52 13.81 3.48
CA ASP A 68 -3.22 15.23 3.24
C ASP A 68 -2.48 15.93 4.41
N SER A 69 -2.51 15.32 5.61
CA SER A 69 -1.80 15.86 6.78
C SER A 69 -0.29 15.62 6.75
N PHE A 70 0.22 14.78 5.84
CA PHE A 70 1.65 14.58 5.69
C PHE A 70 2.18 15.70 4.78
N ASP A 71 2.83 16.69 5.40
CA ASP A 71 3.48 17.78 4.69
C ASP A 71 4.69 17.23 3.89
N HIS A 72 4.41 16.66 2.72
CA HIS A 72 5.40 16.10 1.81
C HIS A 72 6.30 17.19 1.20
N SER A 73 5.98 18.48 1.40
CA SER A 73 6.75 19.59 0.84
C SER A 73 8.14 19.74 1.48
N LYS A 74 8.39 19.11 2.64
CA LYS A 74 9.66 19.23 3.37
C LYS A 74 10.73 18.20 3.00
N GLU A 75 10.34 17.07 2.40
CA GLU A 75 11.26 15.97 2.05
C GLU A 75 11.59 15.93 0.54
N LEU A 76 11.01 16.83 -0.26
CA LEU A 76 11.21 16.92 -1.72
C LEU A 76 12.36 17.86 -2.12
N SER A 77 13.24 18.26 -1.19
CA SER A 77 14.48 18.95 -1.54
C SER A 77 15.49 17.95 -2.11
N SER A 78 15.17 17.36 -3.25
CA SER A 78 16.13 16.67 -4.11
C SER A 78 17.27 17.65 -4.39
N SER A 79 18.51 17.27 -4.04
CA SER A 79 19.67 18.06 -4.45
C SER A 79 19.71 18.13 -5.98
N ASP A 80 19.54 19.35 -6.49
CA ASP A 80 19.69 19.70 -7.89
C ASP A 80 21.04 19.21 -8.42
N ASN A 81 21.05 18.23 -9.31
CA ASN A 81 22.14 18.01 -10.23
C ASN A 81 21.59 18.26 -11.65
N PRO A 82 21.92 19.40 -12.30
CA PRO A 82 21.20 19.88 -13.48
C PRO A 82 21.57 19.18 -14.81
N GLU A 83 22.18 18.00 -14.78
CA GLU A 83 22.62 17.31 -16.01
C GLU A 83 22.33 15.81 -15.96
N GLY A 84 21.10 15.43 -16.27
CA GLY A 84 20.71 14.04 -16.48
C GLY A 84 19.21 13.91 -16.73
N ASP A 85 18.86 13.47 -17.94
CA ASP A 85 17.56 12.99 -18.44
C ASP A 85 16.43 12.83 -17.40
N ASP A 86 15.42 13.71 -17.51
CA ASP A 86 14.27 13.88 -16.60
C ASP A 86 13.19 12.81 -16.83
N ASP A 87 13.51 11.54 -16.57
CA ASP A 87 12.54 10.42 -16.56
C ASP A 87 12.66 9.58 -15.25
N ASP A 88 13.13 10.21 -14.17
CA ASP A 88 13.29 9.55 -12.87
C ASP A 88 12.03 9.65 -12.01
N VAL A 89 11.52 8.51 -11.55
CA VAL A 89 10.41 8.44 -10.58
C VAL A 89 10.97 8.33 -9.16
N ALA A 90 10.59 9.25 -8.28
CA ALA A 90 10.96 9.22 -6.86
C ALA A 90 9.86 8.59 -5.99
N ILE A 91 10.25 7.72 -5.06
CA ILE A 91 9.35 7.17 -4.04
C ILE A 91 9.15 8.24 -2.96
N VAL A 92 8.00 8.91 -2.96
CA VAL A 92 7.69 10.01 -2.02
C VAL A 92 7.24 9.50 -0.65
N HIS A 93 6.70 8.28 -0.57
CA HIS A 93 6.36 7.64 0.69
C HIS A 93 6.21 6.11 0.54
N GLU A 94 6.30 5.39 1.66
CA GLU A 94 6.02 3.97 1.76
C GLU A 94 5.08 3.74 2.96
N LYS A 95 4.01 2.95 2.79
CA LYS A 95 3.06 2.62 3.88
C LYS A 95 2.80 1.12 3.89
N GLY A 96 2.96 0.50 5.06
CA GLY A 96 2.70 -0.93 5.27
C GLY A 96 3.94 -1.82 5.18
N GLN A 97 3.74 -3.13 5.04
CA GLN A 97 4.81 -4.13 4.92
C GLN A 97 5.13 -4.39 3.44
N VAL A 98 6.42 -4.48 3.10
CA VAL A 98 6.89 -4.76 1.74
C VAL A 98 7.29 -6.23 1.63
N ALA A 99 6.69 -6.95 0.68
CA ALA A 99 6.89 -8.39 0.47
C ALA A 99 8.37 -8.80 0.44
N CYS A 100 9.18 -8.11 -0.35
CA CYS A 100 10.59 -8.42 -0.59
C CYS A 100 11.57 -7.87 0.46
N ARG A 101 11.06 -7.23 1.52
CA ARG A 101 11.85 -6.68 2.63
C ARG A 101 11.45 -7.25 3.99
N ASP A 102 10.16 -7.37 4.22
CA ASP A 102 9.59 -7.59 5.56
C ASP A 102 9.10 -9.04 5.75
N PHE A 103 8.84 -9.78 4.67
CA PHE A 103 8.44 -11.19 4.69
C PHE A 103 9.56 -12.14 4.23
N PRO A 104 9.51 -13.43 4.62
CA PRO A 104 10.46 -14.42 4.12
C PRO A 104 10.49 -14.47 2.59
N HIS A 105 11.65 -14.23 1.99
CA HIS A 105 11.81 -14.18 0.54
C HIS A 105 13.10 -14.88 0.09
N PRO A 106 13.14 -15.42 -1.15
CA PRO A 106 14.37 -15.97 -1.68
C PRO A 106 15.36 -14.84 -1.94
N ARG A 107 16.65 -15.14 -1.80
CA ARG A 107 17.71 -14.12 -1.87
C ARG A 107 17.72 -13.27 -3.14
N HIS A 108 17.38 -13.83 -4.30
CA HIS A 108 17.32 -13.07 -5.55
C HIS A 108 16.20 -12.03 -5.61
N LEU A 109 15.26 -12.04 -4.67
CA LEU A 109 14.20 -11.05 -4.53
C LEU A 109 14.46 -10.06 -3.37
N CYS A 110 15.63 -10.08 -2.74
CA CYS A 110 15.88 -9.24 -1.57
C CYS A 110 15.95 -7.75 -1.95
N SER A 111 15.07 -6.92 -1.37
CA SER A 111 15.12 -5.47 -1.57
C SER A 111 16.22 -4.78 -0.76
N LYS A 112 16.65 -5.36 0.38
CA LYS A 112 17.75 -4.80 1.19
C LYS A 112 19.12 -5.00 0.54
N TYR A 113 19.29 -6.13 -0.15
CA TYR A 113 20.50 -6.47 -0.89
C TYR A 113 20.11 -6.83 -2.33
N PRO A 114 19.88 -5.82 -3.19
CA PRO A 114 19.46 -6.05 -4.57
C PRO A 114 20.41 -6.99 -5.29
N PHE A 115 19.85 -8.00 -5.95
CA PHE A 115 20.66 -9.10 -6.46
C PHE A 115 21.64 -8.67 -7.57
N GLU A 116 21.29 -7.66 -8.36
CA GLU A 116 22.09 -7.22 -9.51
C GLU A 116 23.29 -6.34 -9.11
N THR A 117 23.21 -5.67 -7.96
CA THR A 117 24.23 -4.69 -7.52
C THR A 117 25.03 -5.14 -6.31
N THR A 118 24.51 -6.08 -5.52
CA THR A 118 25.15 -6.53 -4.28
C THR A 118 25.77 -7.92 -4.41
N ASN A 119 26.83 -8.15 -3.65
CA ASN A 119 27.46 -9.46 -3.59
C ASN A 119 26.44 -10.53 -3.18
N HIS A 120 26.41 -11.65 -3.92
CA HIS A 120 25.37 -12.65 -3.73
C HIS A 120 25.38 -13.36 -2.36
N LEU A 121 26.49 -13.27 -1.64
CA LEU A 121 26.68 -13.85 -0.32
C LEU A 121 25.90 -13.13 0.78
N LEU A 122 25.67 -11.83 0.61
CA LEU A 122 24.98 -10.99 1.59
C LEU A 122 23.51 -11.39 1.66
N HIS A 123 22.94 -11.45 2.86
CA HIS A 123 21.52 -11.76 3.04
C HIS A 123 20.96 -10.96 4.21
N CYS A 124 19.65 -10.70 4.19
CA CYS A 124 18.96 -10.11 5.32
C CYS A 124 18.32 -11.19 6.19
N ASP A 125 17.78 -10.79 7.34
CA ASP A 125 17.14 -11.70 8.32
C ASP A 125 15.88 -12.41 7.77
N LYS A 126 15.30 -11.89 6.69
CA LYS A 126 14.14 -12.47 6.02
C LYS A 126 14.52 -13.30 4.79
N CYS A 127 15.79 -13.38 4.41
CA CYS A 127 16.20 -14.19 3.28
C CYS A 127 16.15 -15.69 3.62
N TYR A 128 15.73 -16.50 2.65
CA TYR A 128 15.87 -17.95 2.69
C TYR A 128 16.60 -18.49 1.45
N CYS A 129 17.16 -19.68 1.60
CA CYS A 129 17.75 -20.43 0.49
C CYS A 129 16.65 -21.03 -0.39
N TYR A 130 16.57 -20.56 -1.65
CA TYR A 130 15.60 -21.03 -2.63
C TYR A 130 15.62 -22.56 -2.82
N VAL A 131 16.80 -23.19 -2.75
CA VAL A 131 16.96 -24.63 -2.97
C VAL A 131 16.56 -25.46 -1.76
N CYS A 132 16.95 -25.02 -0.56
CA CYS A 132 16.79 -25.81 0.67
C CYS A 132 15.51 -25.48 1.44
N ASP A 133 14.85 -24.36 1.13
CA ASP A 133 13.70 -23.80 1.87
C ASP A 133 14.02 -23.65 3.38
N VAL A 134 15.20 -23.10 3.70
CA VAL A 134 15.65 -22.78 5.07
C VAL A 134 16.18 -21.36 5.12
N ALA A 135 16.17 -20.74 6.31
CA ALA A 135 16.74 -19.41 6.53
C ALA A 135 18.19 -19.33 6.01
N ALA A 136 18.53 -18.22 5.34
CA ALA A 136 19.89 -17.99 4.87
C ALA A 136 20.81 -17.67 6.06
N PRO A 137 22.06 -18.17 6.06
CA PRO A 137 22.68 -19.02 5.05
C PRO A 137 22.44 -20.53 5.32
N CYS A 138 22.22 -21.30 4.26
CA CYS A 138 22.20 -22.77 4.36
C CYS A 138 23.63 -23.36 4.31
N PRO A 139 23.84 -24.66 4.61
CA PRO A 139 25.17 -25.29 4.52
C PRO A 139 25.84 -25.20 3.14
N PHE A 140 25.05 -25.12 2.07
CA PHE A 140 25.52 -24.97 0.69
C PHE A 140 25.36 -23.52 0.18
N TRP A 141 25.39 -22.53 1.07
CA TRP A 141 25.19 -21.13 0.69
C TRP A 141 26.27 -20.64 -0.27
N ASN A 142 27.54 -20.88 0.08
CA ASN A 142 28.71 -20.49 -0.70
C ASN A 142 29.76 -21.61 -0.93
N PRO A 143 29.39 -22.75 -1.52
CA PRO A 143 30.32 -23.79 -1.91
C PRO A 143 31.18 -23.35 -3.10
N VAL A 144 32.50 -23.42 -2.91
CA VAL A 144 33.51 -23.08 -3.93
C VAL A 144 33.42 -23.96 -5.19
N TYR A 145 32.91 -25.20 -5.07
CA TYR A 145 33.03 -26.22 -6.13
C TYR A 145 31.72 -26.65 -6.80
N TYR A 146 30.55 -26.41 -6.21
CA TYR A 146 29.28 -27.05 -6.63
C TYR A 146 28.16 -26.08 -7.02
N GLY A 147 28.48 -24.80 -7.24
CA GLY A 147 27.50 -23.76 -7.51
C GLY A 147 26.83 -23.29 -6.22
N SER A 148 26.97 -22.00 -5.92
CA SER A 148 26.53 -21.45 -4.65
C SER A 148 25.02 -21.26 -4.58
N HIS A 149 24.35 -21.80 -3.56
CA HIS A 149 22.89 -21.64 -3.41
C HIS A 149 22.48 -20.17 -3.21
N CYS A 150 23.41 -19.29 -2.82
CA CYS A 150 23.19 -17.86 -2.75
C CYS A 150 22.88 -17.22 -4.12
N GLU A 151 23.22 -17.90 -5.22
CA GLU A 151 22.95 -17.49 -6.61
C GLU A 151 21.67 -18.12 -7.18
N ALA A 152 20.95 -18.89 -6.36
CA ALA A 152 19.77 -19.59 -6.82
C ALA A 152 18.63 -18.64 -7.20
N LYS A 153 18.23 -18.71 -8.48
CA LYS A 153 17.10 -18.01 -9.11
C LYS A 153 16.06 -19.01 -9.61
N GLU A 154 14.96 -18.51 -10.14
CA GLU A 154 13.89 -19.32 -10.77
C GLU A 154 14.28 -19.92 -12.13
N GLU A 155 15.49 -20.47 -12.25
CA GLU A 155 15.96 -21.17 -13.44
C GLU A 155 15.65 -22.67 -13.35
N LYS A 156 15.53 -23.33 -14.51
CA LYS A 156 15.25 -24.77 -14.60
C LYS A 156 16.22 -25.64 -13.76
N LYS A 157 17.51 -25.28 -13.71
CA LYS A 157 18.52 -26.01 -12.93
C LYS A 157 18.21 -25.99 -11.43
N TRP A 158 17.86 -24.81 -10.91
CA TRP A 158 17.60 -24.59 -9.49
C TRP A 158 16.24 -25.17 -9.08
N GLN A 159 15.23 -25.06 -9.96
CA GLN A 159 13.94 -25.71 -9.75
C GLN A 159 14.07 -27.23 -9.64
N HIS A 160 14.90 -27.85 -10.50
CA HIS A 160 15.18 -29.28 -10.40
C HIS A 160 15.89 -29.63 -9.09
N LEU A 161 16.94 -28.89 -8.73
CA LEU A 161 17.68 -29.11 -7.48
C LEU A 161 16.77 -28.95 -6.25
N ARG A 162 15.92 -27.91 -6.23
CA ARG A 162 14.93 -27.68 -5.17
C ARG A 162 13.99 -28.88 -4.99
N LYS A 163 13.45 -29.42 -6.09
CA LYS A 163 12.59 -30.62 -6.05
C LYS A 163 13.31 -31.83 -5.45
N LEU A 164 14.57 -32.05 -5.81
CA LEU A 164 15.39 -33.14 -5.25
C LEU A 164 15.61 -32.96 -3.74
N PHE A 165 15.92 -31.75 -3.28
CA PHE A 165 16.08 -31.47 -1.85
C PHE A 165 14.77 -31.63 -1.07
N GLN A 166 13.65 -31.21 -1.64
CA GLN A 166 12.33 -31.39 -1.04
C GLN A 166 11.93 -32.87 -0.96
N GLN A 167 12.22 -33.67 -1.99
CA GLN A 167 11.97 -35.11 -1.97
C GLN A 167 12.80 -35.78 -0.89
N LYS A 168 14.12 -35.53 -0.85
CA LYS A 168 15.00 -36.04 0.20
C LYS A 168 14.47 -35.68 1.59
N ARG A 169 14.04 -34.44 1.82
CA ARG A 169 13.46 -34.03 3.10
C ARG A 169 12.22 -34.84 3.49
N ARG A 170 11.39 -35.26 2.53
CA ARG A 170 10.22 -36.12 2.81
C ARG A 170 10.61 -37.56 3.14
N ASP A 171 11.71 -38.05 2.59
CA ASP A 171 12.16 -39.44 2.81
C ASP A 171 12.78 -39.66 4.20
N TYR A 172 13.11 -38.60 4.95
CA TYR A 172 13.67 -38.66 6.31
C TYR A 172 12.64 -38.45 7.44
N PHE A 173 11.35 -38.27 7.11
CA PHE A 173 10.23 -38.18 8.05
C PHE A 173 9.17 -39.22 7.70
#